data_AF-A0A453B5X2-F1
#
_entry.id   AF-A0A453B5X2-F1
#
_cell.length_a   1.000
_cell.length_b   1.000
_cell.length_c   1.000
_cell.angle_alpha   90.00
_cell.angle_beta   90.00
_cell.angle_gamma   90.00
#
_symmetry.space_group_name_H-M   'P 1'
#
loop_
_entity.id
_entity.type
_entity.pdbx_description
1 polymer ?
#
loop_
_entity_poly.entity_id
_entity_poly.type
_entity_poly.pdbx_seq_one_letter_code
_entity_poly.pdbx_strand_id
1 'polypeptide(L)'
;MIVTVSLAVGTPSAIIRRTCAAVGRTGPGVGYDSCMDALSGDPAAAAAKDARELAVVATKLTVANVTSTVLVLDDLVCNLGECLRSYRDMNETLEGALGDLAAGRLKAASDKLQHASFAPSDCDILLFEGSAEKNPMSEENNDAVWLSRLAYVIASL
;
A
#
# COMPACT_ATOMS: atom_id res chain seq x y z
N MET A 1 9.54 -31.93 20.03
CA MET A 1 8.40 -31.77 20.97
C MET A 1 7.79 -30.41 20.65
N ILE A 2 6.68 -30.38 19.91
CA ILE A 2 6.01 -29.13 19.50
C ILE A 2 4.98 -28.81 20.58
N VAL A 3 5.17 -27.69 21.29
CA VAL A 3 4.17 -27.17 22.24
C VAL A 3 3.16 -26.38 21.44
N THR A 4 2.00 -26.97 21.18
CA THR A 4 0.82 -26.25 20.67
C THR A 4 0.22 -25.46 21.83
N VAL A 5 0.42 -24.14 21.84
CA VAL A 5 -0.31 -23.25 22.75
C VAL A 5 -1.73 -23.12 22.19
N SER A 6 -2.67 -23.90 22.73
CA SER A 6 -4.10 -23.65 22.53
C SER A 6 -4.45 -22.35 23.25
N LEU A 7 -4.67 -21.28 22.47
CA LEU A 7 -5.34 -20.08 22.96
C LEU A 7 -6.79 -20.47 23.27
N ALA A 8 -7.09 -20.71 24.54
CA ALA A 8 -8.47 -20.80 24.99
C ALA A 8 -9.14 -19.47 24.68
N VAL A 9 -10.10 -19.47 23.75
CA VAL A 9 -11.00 -18.34 23.52
C VAL A 9 -11.88 -18.24 24.76
N GLY A 10 -11.40 -17.53 25.77
CA GLY A 10 -12.16 -17.26 26.98
C GLY A 10 -13.42 -16.49 26.61
N THR A 11 -14.54 -16.81 27.28
CA THR A 11 -15.77 -16.02 27.15
C THR A 11 -15.41 -14.55 27.41
N PRO A 12 -15.70 -13.62 26.48
CA PRO A 12 -15.36 -12.22 26.66
C PRO A 12 -15.85 -11.70 28.01
N SER A 13 -15.08 -10.86 28.67
CA SER A 13 -15.42 -10.39 30.01
C SER A 13 -16.80 -9.71 30.00
N ALA A 14 -17.55 -9.81 31.09
CA ALA A 14 -18.87 -9.19 31.19
C ALA A 14 -18.82 -7.66 30.95
N ILE A 15 -17.67 -7.04 31.22
CA ILE A 15 -17.41 -5.62 30.96
C ILE A 15 -17.25 -5.34 29.46
N ILE A 16 -16.58 -6.21 28.67
CA ILE A 16 -16.49 -6.08 27.21
C ILE A 16 -17.88 -6.15 26.59
N ARG A 17 -18.67 -7.21 26.90
CA ARG A 17 -20.05 -7.35 26.36
C ARG A 17 -20.91 -6.13 26.68
N ARG A 18 -20.87 -5.64 27.92
CA ARG A 18 -21.66 -4.47 28.34
C ARG A 18 -21.22 -3.21 27.59
N THR A 19 -19.91 -3.02 27.44
CA THR A 19 -19.34 -1.87 26.73
C THR A 19 -19.72 -1.90 25.26
N CYS A 20 -19.51 -3.03 24.57
CA CYS A 20 -19.87 -3.17 23.16
C CYS A 20 -21.38 -3.05 22.91
N ALA A 21 -22.22 -3.52 23.85
CA ALA A 21 -23.67 -3.30 23.77
C ALA A 21 -24.04 -1.82 23.89
N ALA A 22 -23.30 -1.02 24.67
CA ALA A 22 -23.50 0.42 24.74
C ALA A 22 -23.05 1.12 23.46
N VAL A 23 -21.87 0.75 22.93
CA VAL A 23 -21.30 1.29 21.68
C VAL A 23 -22.21 1.05 20.48
N GLY A 24 -22.79 -0.15 20.35
CA GLY A 24 -23.73 -0.46 19.27
C GLY A 24 -25.02 0.37 19.27
N ARG A 25 -25.31 1.11 20.35
CA ARG A 25 -26.47 2.02 20.46
C ARG A 25 -26.14 3.47 20.12
N THR A 26 -24.85 3.84 20.02
CA THR A 26 -24.42 5.25 19.97
C THR A 26 -24.28 5.86 18.58
N GLY A 27 -24.49 5.10 17.49
CA GLY A 27 -24.56 5.65 16.12
C GLY A 27 -23.72 4.87 15.10
N PRO A 28 -23.75 5.27 13.80
CA PRO A 28 -23.06 4.55 12.74
C PRO A 28 -21.55 4.62 12.91
N GLY A 29 -20.86 3.49 12.74
CA GLY A 29 -19.39 3.42 12.67
C GLY A 29 -18.72 2.43 13.63
N VAL A 30 -19.37 2.03 14.73
CA VAL A 30 -18.85 0.97 15.61
C VAL A 30 -19.96 -0.01 15.97
N GLY A 31 -20.02 -1.14 15.25
CA GLY A 31 -20.95 -2.23 15.53
C GLY A 31 -20.59 -2.98 16.80
N TYR A 32 -21.58 -3.65 17.41
CA TYR A 32 -21.35 -4.56 18.53
C TYR A 32 -20.27 -5.59 18.19
N ASP A 33 -20.39 -6.22 17.02
CA ASP A 33 -19.47 -7.27 16.57
C ASP A 33 -18.04 -6.72 16.37
N SER A 34 -17.88 -5.58 15.68
CA SER A 34 -16.57 -4.95 15.49
C SER A 34 -15.89 -4.55 16.81
N CYS A 35 -16.67 -4.10 17.80
CA CYS A 35 -16.17 -3.83 19.15
C CYS A 35 -15.73 -5.11 19.86
N MET A 36 -16.55 -6.17 19.74
CA MET A 36 -16.24 -7.47 20.33
C MET A 36 -14.95 -8.05 19.74
N ASP A 37 -14.79 -7.99 18.42
CA ASP A 37 -13.60 -8.49 17.72
C ASP A 37 -12.35 -7.73 18.15
N ALA A 38 -12.40 -6.39 18.17
CA ALA A 38 -11.28 -5.54 18.56
C ALA A 38 -10.81 -5.78 20.00
N LEU A 39 -11.74 -5.96 20.95
CA LEU A 39 -11.40 -6.10 22.37
C LEU A 39 -11.15 -7.55 22.79
N SER A 40 -11.83 -8.53 22.21
CA SER A 40 -11.70 -9.93 22.66
C SER A 40 -10.38 -10.55 22.22
N GLY A 41 -9.71 -9.99 21.20
CA GLY A 41 -8.39 -10.40 20.76
C GLY A 41 -7.24 -9.88 21.63
N ASP A 42 -7.48 -8.91 22.52
CA ASP A 42 -6.43 -8.26 23.31
C ASP A 42 -6.42 -8.76 24.78
N PRO A 43 -5.34 -9.40 25.27
CA PRO A 43 -5.25 -9.87 26.65
C PRO A 43 -5.40 -8.77 27.71
N ALA A 44 -5.00 -7.53 27.42
CA ALA A 44 -5.16 -6.40 28.33
C ALA A 44 -6.63 -5.95 28.40
N ALA A 45 -7.39 -6.06 27.31
CA ALA A 45 -8.84 -5.86 27.36
C ALA A 45 -9.54 -6.97 28.16
N ALA A 46 -9.10 -8.22 28.04
CA ALA A 46 -9.62 -9.33 28.83
C ALA A 46 -9.38 -9.13 30.35
N ALA A 47 -8.25 -8.51 30.72
CA ALA A 47 -7.89 -8.19 32.10
C ALA A 47 -8.52 -6.89 32.64
N ALA A 48 -9.15 -6.08 31.77
CA ALA A 48 -9.72 -4.80 32.16
C ALA A 48 -10.89 -4.97 33.15
N LYS A 49 -10.93 -4.10 34.16
CA LYS A 49 -11.90 -4.14 35.27
C LYS A 49 -13.08 -3.20 35.06
N ASP A 50 -12.88 -2.16 34.25
CA ASP A 50 -13.89 -1.13 33.99
C ASP A 50 -13.79 -0.56 32.57
N ALA A 51 -14.75 0.30 32.23
CA ALA A 51 -14.81 0.93 30.91
C ALA A 51 -13.65 1.91 30.66
N ARG A 52 -13.05 2.48 31.71
CA ARG A 52 -11.90 3.38 31.57
C ARG A 52 -10.67 2.58 31.13
N GLU A 53 -10.43 1.42 31.73
CA GLU A 53 -9.35 0.52 31.32
C GLU A 53 -9.56 0.00 29.89
N LEU A 54 -10.80 -0.36 29.51
CA LEU A 54 -11.12 -0.73 28.13
C LEU A 54 -10.89 0.43 27.14
N ALA A 55 -11.23 1.66 27.51
CA ALA A 55 -10.96 2.83 26.68
C ALA A 55 -9.45 3.05 26.47
N VAL A 56 -8.62 2.80 27.50
CA VAL A 56 -7.15 2.84 27.37
C VAL A 56 -6.66 1.76 26.41
N VAL A 57 -7.19 0.53 26.49
CA VAL A 57 -6.82 -0.55 25.56
C VAL A 57 -7.24 -0.21 24.14
N ALA A 58 -8.48 0.22 23.92
CA ALA A 58 -8.97 0.67 22.62
C ALA A 58 -8.09 1.79 22.04
N THR A 59 -7.69 2.76 22.86
CA THR A 59 -6.79 3.84 22.44
C THR A 59 -5.42 3.31 22.03
N LYS A 60 -4.86 2.33 22.76
CA LYS A 60 -3.58 1.71 22.38
C LYS A 60 -3.68 0.95 21.06
N LEU A 61 -4.77 0.23 20.84
CA LEU A 61 -5.06 -0.43 19.55
C LEU A 61 -5.15 0.61 18.43
N THR A 62 -5.80 1.75 18.65
CA THR A 62 -5.84 2.87 17.70
C THR A 62 -4.44 3.41 17.42
N VAL A 63 -3.62 3.65 18.45
CA VAL A 63 -2.24 4.14 18.27
C VAL A 63 -1.42 3.16 17.43
N ALA A 64 -1.51 1.85 17.72
CA ALA A 64 -0.81 0.82 16.95
C ALA A 64 -1.26 0.79 15.48
N ASN A 65 -2.57 0.82 15.24
CA ASN A 65 -3.14 0.83 13.88
C ASN A 65 -2.72 2.09 13.09
N VAL A 66 -2.82 3.27 13.71
CA VAL A 66 -2.41 4.53 13.08
C VAL A 66 -0.91 4.53 12.81
N THR A 67 -0.09 4.05 13.73
CA THR A 67 1.37 3.96 13.54
C THR A 67 1.71 3.06 12.36
N SER A 68 1.08 1.88 12.27
CA SER A 68 1.25 0.99 11.11
C SER A 68 0.79 1.63 9.81
N THR A 69 -0.31 2.40 9.84
CA THR A 69 -0.83 3.10 8.66
C THR A 69 0.12 4.20 8.20
N VAL A 70 0.73 4.95 9.13
CA VAL A 70 1.73 5.97 8.81
C VAL A 70 2.93 5.34 8.11
N LEU A 71 3.44 4.20 8.58
CA LEU A 71 4.55 3.50 7.93
C LEU A 71 4.22 3.09 6.49
N VAL A 72 3.00 2.59 6.26
CA VAL A 72 2.54 2.23 4.91
C VAL A 72 2.44 3.48 4.01
N LEU A 73 1.93 4.59 4.53
CA LEU A 73 1.82 5.84 3.78
C LEU A 73 3.18 6.44 3.45
N ASP A 74 4.12 6.42 4.40
CA ASP A 74 5.48 6.93 4.19
C ASP A 74 6.21 6.13 3.11
N ASP A 75 6.09 4.79 3.14
CA ASP A 75 6.65 3.91 2.10
C ASP A 75 6.01 4.17 0.73
N LEU A 76 4.69 4.29 0.66
CA LEU A 76 3.98 4.62 -0.59
C LEU A 76 4.42 5.97 -1.17
N VAL A 77 4.55 7.00 -0.33
CA VAL A 77 5.02 8.33 -0.77
C VAL A 77 6.46 8.26 -1.26
N CYS A 78 7.32 7.49 -0.58
CA CYS A 78 8.69 7.25 -1.00
C CYS A 78 8.75 6.60 -2.40
N ASN A 79 8.01 5.50 -2.58
CA ASN A 79 7.98 4.74 -3.84
C ASN A 79 7.38 5.56 -4.99
N LEU A 80 6.29 6.31 -4.75
CA LEU A 80 5.76 7.26 -5.73
C LEU A 80 6.77 8.36 -6.09
N GLY A 81 7.58 8.80 -5.12
CA GLY A 81 8.67 9.75 -5.33
C GLY A 81 9.77 9.21 -6.25
N GLU A 82 10.12 7.92 -6.12
CA GLU A 82 11.05 7.23 -7.03
C GLU A 82 10.44 7.06 -8.42
N CYS A 83 9.19 6.59 -8.51
CA CYS A 83 8.46 6.51 -9.78
C CYS A 83 8.44 7.85 -10.53
N LEU A 84 8.15 8.95 -9.82
CA LEU A 84 8.13 10.28 -10.42
C LEU A 84 9.50 10.70 -10.96
N ARG A 85 10.60 10.30 -10.30
CA ARG A 85 11.96 10.52 -10.83
C ARG A 85 12.18 9.72 -12.11
N SER A 86 11.89 8.41 -12.08
CA SER A 86 12.04 7.55 -13.25
C SER A 86 11.22 8.03 -14.45
N TYR A 87 10.00 8.55 -14.23
CA TYR A 87 9.17 9.12 -15.30
C TYR A 87 9.73 10.43 -15.87
N ARG A 88 10.39 11.26 -15.05
CA ARG A 88 11.09 12.47 -15.55
C ARG A 88 12.27 12.08 -16.42
N ASP A 89 13.08 11.13 -15.97
CA ASP A 89 14.23 10.61 -16.73
C ASP A 89 13.77 9.91 -18.03
N MET A 90 12.64 9.19 -17.98
CA MET A 90 11.99 8.62 -19.15
C MET A 90 11.55 9.72 -20.13
N ASN A 91 10.97 10.82 -19.65
CA ASN A 91 10.57 11.94 -20.51
C ASN A 91 11.77 12.58 -21.20
N GLU A 92 12.86 12.83 -20.49
CA GLU A 92 14.11 13.34 -21.08
C GLU A 92 14.68 12.38 -22.14
N THR A 93 14.63 11.07 -21.87
CA THR A 93 15.04 10.04 -22.83
C THR A 93 14.17 10.07 -24.10
N LEU A 94 12.86 10.25 -23.96
CA LEU A 94 11.92 10.36 -25.08
C LEU A 94 12.16 11.62 -25.91
N GLU A 95 12.42 12.76 -25.27
CA GLU A 95 12.80 14.00 -25.98
C GLU A 95 14.09 13.80 -26.78
N GLY A 96 15.08 13.12 -26.20
CA GLY A 96 16.30 12.73 -26.91
C GLY A 96 16.03 11.80 -28.11
N ALA A 97 15.12 10.84 -27.95
CA ALA A 97 14.73 9.94 -29.04
C ALA A 97 14.04 10.71 -30.18
N LEU A 98 13.17 11.67 -29.87
CA LEU A 98 12.55 12.55 -30.87
C LEU A 98 13.59 13.35 -31.65
N GLY A 99 14.61 13.89 -30.96
CA GLY A 99 15.72 14.59 -31.61
C GLY A 99 16.55 13.69 -32.55
N ASP A 100 16.76 12.43 -32.17
CA ASP A 100 17.42 11.44 -33.03
C ASP A 100 16.58 11.05 -34.24
N LEU A 101 15.27 10.85 -34.06
CA LEU A 101 14.33 10.59 -35.16
C LEU A 101 14.30 11.74 -36.17
N ALA A 102 14.19 12.98 -35.69
CA ALA A 102 14.19 14.17 -36.55
C ALA A 102 15.48 14.31 -37.37
N ALA A 103 16.60 13.80 -36.86
CA ALA A 103 17.89 13.79 -37.54
C ALA A 103 18.18 12.49 -38.33
N GLY A 104 17.22 11.57 -38.43
CA GLY A 104 17.37 10.30 -39.14
C GLY A 104 18.30 9.27 -38.44
N ARG A 105 18.63 9.47 -37.17
CA ARG A 105 19.52 8.58 -36.38
C ARG A 105 18.73 7.43 -35.76
N LEU A 106 18.17 6.55 -36.60
CA LEU A 106 17.24 5.50 -36.19
C LEU A 106 17.77 4.57 -35.09
N LYS A 107 19.04 4.14 -35.18
CA LYS A 107 19.64 3.27 -34.16
C LYS A 107 19.73 3.93 -32.78
N ALA A 108 20.14 5.21 -32.73
CA ALA A 108 20.22 5.95 -31.49
C ALA A 108 18.83 6.21 -30.88
N ALA A 109 17.84 6.50 -31.74
CA ALA A 109 16.45 6.63 -31.34
C ALA A 109 15.89 5.31 -30.78
N SER A 110 16.07 4.20 -31.48
CA SER A 110 15.54 2.91 -31.05
C SER A 110 16.17 2.42 -29.74
N ASP A 111 17.47 2.63 -29.53
CA ASP A 111 18.11 2.31 -28.25
C ASP A 111 17.51 3.12 -27.08
N LYS A 112 17.23 4.42 -27.29
CA LYS A 112 16.55 5.26 -26.29
C LYS A 112 15.11 4.82 -26.03
N LEU A 113 14.35 4.52 -27.09
CA LEU A 113 12.95 4.06 -26.97
C LEU A 113 12.86 2.70 -26.25
N GLN A 114 13.82 1.79 -26.51
CA GLN A 114 13.91 0.55 -25.77
C GLN A 114 14.16 0.81 -24.29
N HIS A 115 15.13 1.67 -23.96
CA HIS A 115 15.44 2.02 -22.58
C HIS A 115 14.22 2.61 -21.87
N ALA A 116 13.55 3.57 -22.49
CA ALA A 116 12.33 4.19 -21.97
C ALA A 116 11.21 3.15 -21.72
N SER A 117 11.15 2.06 -22.48
CA SER A 117 10.11 1.04 -22.31
C SER A 117 10.22 0.18 -21.04
N PHE A 118 11.35 0.24 -20.33
CA PHE A 118 11.53 -0.48 -19.08
C PHE A 118 11.16 0.34 -17.84
N ALA A 119 11.25 1.67 -17.92
CA ALA A 119 11.05 2.55 -16.76
C ALA A 119 9.68 2.38 -16.04
N PRO A 120 8.55 2.16 -16.72
CA PRO A 120 7.28 1.96 -16.02
C PRO A 120 7.22 0.64 -15.23
N SER A 121 7.89 -0.41 -15.71
CA SER A 121 7.96 -1.69 -14.99
C SER A 121 8.76 -1.59 -13.70
N ASP A 122 9.79 -0.75 -13.66
CA ASP A 122 10.53 -0.47 -12.42
C ASP A 122 9.61 0.21 -11.39
N CYS A 123 8.71 1.11 -11.83
CA CYS A 123 7.70 1.70 -10.96
C CYS A 123 6.68 0.68 -10.45
N ASP A 124 6.22 -0.25 -11.29
CA ASP A 124 5.36 -1.34 -10.86
C ASP A 124 6.00 -2.16 -9.73
N ILE A 125 7.28 -2.54 -9.90
CA ILE A 125 8.01 -3.34 -8.90
C ILE A 125 8.07 -2.60 -7.57
N LEU A 126 8.46 -1.32 -7.55
CA LEU A 126 8.53 -0.52 -6.33
C LEU A 126 7.18 -0.44 -5.59
N LEU A 127 6.08 -0.28 -6.33
CA LEU A 127 4.75 -0.13 -5.75
C LEU A 127 4.13 -1.47 -5.30
N PHE A 128 4.47 -2.58 -5.96
CA PHE A 128 4.02 -3.92 -5.58
C PHE A 128 4.84 -4.51 -4.43
N GLU A 129 6.15 -4.31 -4.41
CA GLU A 129 7.04 -4.81 -3.35
C GLU A 129 7.05 -3.92 -2.10
N GLY A 130 6.47 -2.72 -2.19
CA GLY A 130 6.28 -1.81 -1.06
C GLY A 130 5.26 -2.30 -0.03
N SER A 131 5.32 -1.71 1.16
CA SER A 131 4.47 -2.03 2.32
C SER A 131 2.99 -1.74 2.09
N ALA A 132 2.65 -0.94 1.07
CA ALA A 132 1.27 -0.69 0.67
C ALA A 132 0.64 -1.88 -0.06
N GLU A 133 1.44 -2.80 -0.61
CA GLU A 133 1.02 -3.93 -1.45
C GLU A 133 -0.02 -3.53 -2.51
N LYS A 134 0.09 -2.28 -2.98
CA LYS A 134 -0.88 -1.64 -3.87
C LYS A 134 -0.15 -0.73 -4.83
N ASN A 135 -0.49 -0.91 -6.09
CA ASN A 135 0.01 -0.08 -7.17
C ASN A 135 -1.11 0.81 -7.72
N PRO A 136 -1.18 2.09 -7.30
CA PRO A 136 -2.17 3.02 -7.83
C PRO A 136 -1.87 3.51 -9.26
N MET A 137 -0.72 3.13 -9.84
CA MET A 137 -0.25 3.59 -11.16
C MET A 137 -0.25 2.46 -12.20
N SER A 138 -0.85 1.31 -11.90
CA SER A 138 -0.73 0.12 -12.76
C SER A 138 -1.29 0.34 -14.17
N GLU A 139 -2.33 1.16 -14.33
CA GLU A 139 -2.92 1.45 -15.64
C GLU A 139 -1.98 2.34 -16.45
N GLU A 140 -1.53 3.45 -15.86
CA GLU A 140 -0.60 4.40 -16.48
C GLU A 140 0.76 3.76 -16.82
N ASN A 141 1.25 2.85 -15.97
CA ASN A 141 2.48 2.11 -16.22
C ASN A 141 2.32 1.19 -17.43
N ASN A 142 1.23 0.43 -17.51
CA ASN A 142 0.96 -0.44 -18.66
C ASN A 142 0.85 0.34 -19.98
N ASP A 143 0.15 1.48 -19.97
CA ASP A 143 0.03 2.34 -21.14
C ASP A 143 1.39 2.89 -21.60
N ALA A 144 2.22 3.33 -20.64
CA ALA A 144 3.56 3.84 -20.93
C ALA A 144 4.48 2.74 -21.50
N VAL A 145 4.44 1.52 -20.97
CA VAL A 145 5.18 0.37 -21.54
C VAL A 145 4.71 0.12 -22.97
N TRP A 146 3.40 0.04 -23.20
CA TRP A 146 2.85 -0.28 -24.51
C TRP A 146 3.25 0.78 -25.56
N LEU A 147 3.06 2.06 -25.26
CA LEU A 147 3.37 3.17 -26.18
C LEU A 147 4.86 3.26 -26.51
N SER A 148 5.72 3.22 -25.49
CA SER A 148 7.17 3.29 -25.69
C SER A 148 7.70 2.07 -26.45
N ARG A 149 7.16 0.87 -26.18
CA ARG A 149 7.51 -0.35 -26.90
C ARG A 149 7.06 -0.31 -28.36
N LEU A 150 5.86 0.21 -28.62
CA LEU A 150 5.36 0.41 -29.97
C LEU A 150 6.30 1.33 -30.76
N ALA A 151 6.67 2.47 -30.19
CA ALA A 151 7.60 3.42 -30.80
C ALA A 151 8.97 2.77 -31.07
N TYR A 152 9.50 2.01 -30.10
CA TYR A 152 10.76 1.26 -30.26
C TYR A 152 10.70 0.30 -31.46
N VAL A 153 9.64 -0.51 -31.56
CA VAL A 153 9.48 -1.49 -32.64
C VAL A 153 9.44 -0.80 -34.00
N ILE A 154 8.69 0.31 -34.12
CA ILE A 154 8.59 1.07 -35.37
C ILE A 154 9.96 1.67 -35.76
N ALA A 155 10.69 2.26 -34.80
CA ALA A 155 12.00 2.85 -35.04
C ALA A 155 13.10 1.83 -35.38
N SER A 156 12.82 0.53 -35.21
CA SER A 156 13.75 -0.58 -35.45
C SER A 156 13.49 -1.32 -36.77
N LEU A 157 12.52 -0.88 -37.57
CA LEU A 157 12.25 -1.38 -38.92
C LEU A 157 13.31 -0.87 -39.92
#